data_AF-A0A5B0RLS2-F1
#
_entry.id   AF-A0A5B0RLS2-F1
#
_cell.length_a   1.000
_cell.length_b   1.000
_cell.length_c   1.000
_cell.angle_alpha   90.00
_cell.angle_beta   90.00
_cell.angle_gamma   90.00
#
_symmetry.space_group_name_H-M   'P 1'
#
loop_
_entity.id
_entity.type
_entity.pdbx_description
1 polymer ?
#
loop_
_entity_poly.entity_id
_entity_poly.type
_entity_poly.pdbx_seq_one_letter_code
_entity_poly.pdbx_strand_id
1 'polypeptide(L)'
;MALLHKHAEQLRTVLESYTKQVLKYIADYPTQPAPRIIQYADLLELPSDDPFWSDGFFSDSNEAWAIDLTTQQGIRHLACMNRGNEEIRRLGWETRRAMRWVINRHNKLKTNIKLLFELSVDQQTMVDNLPELLRPLVGHPYVLANTSLSDRLQCIRSILHSAYIEIMDLQLGWDPLIVEVLRNTPPQNNDGNLQNDWQVQISHIHWLHRMGFFSGIPGDMYDGVLGGSERVPLEPPTPGNNEEDVEDEGNEEEDEEDGQQAYLEQMENVLSTTMLNDLIEGQEQGRD
;
A
#
# COMPACT_ATOMS: atom_id res chain seq x y z
N MET A 1 34.42 28.29 4.78
CA MET A 1 35.54 27.57 5.43
C MET A 1 35.09 26.27 6.09
N ALA A 2 34.13 26.28 7.04
CA ALA A 2 33.68 25.05 7.71
C ALA A 2 33.09 23.97 6.77
N LEU A 3 32.34 24.37 5.74
CA LEU A 3 31.76 23.43 4.76
C LEU A 3 32.83 22.72 3.91
N LEU A 4 33.87 23.44 3.48
CA LEU A 4 34.99 22.86 2.71
C LEU A 4 35.76 21.81 3.52
N HIS A 5 35.99 22.07 4.82
CA HIS A 5 36.60 21.08 5.71
C HIS A 5 35.72 19.84 5.89
N LYS A 6 34.41 20.03 6.07
CA LYS A 6 33.45 18.92 6.18
C LYS A 6 33.43 18.04 4.93
N HIS A 7 33.43 18.63 3.74
CA HIS A 7 33.47 17.87 2.48
C HIS A 7 34.81 17.14 2.27
N ALA A 8 35.93 17.75 2.66
CA ALA A 8 37.25 17.11 2.61
C ALA A 8 37.34 15.88 3.54
N GLU A 9 36.76 15.96 4.74
CA GLU A 9 36.67 14.84 5.68
C GLU A 9 35.80 13.70 5.12
N GLN A 10 34.65 14.04 4.54
CA GLN A 10 33.78 13.05 3.88
C GLN A 10 34.50 12.33 2.73
N LEU A 11 35.22 13.08 1.88
CA LEU A 11 35.98 12.50 0.77
C LEU A 11 37.05 11.52 1.27
N ARG A 12 37.74 11.84 2.38
CA ARG A 12 38.70 10.91 3.01
C ARG A 12 38.05 9.64 3.49
N THR A 13 36.91 9.73 4.17
CA THR A 13 36.19 8.54 4.65
C THR A 13 35.74 7.64 3.50
N VAL A 14 35.28 8.23 2.39
CA VAL A 14 34.91 7.47 1.18
C VAL A 14 36.14 6.81 0.54
N LEU A 15 37.27 7.52 0.45
CA LEU A 15 38.51 6.98 -0.10
C LEU A 15 39.06 5.80 0.73
N GLU A 16 38.99 5.89 2.07
CA GLU A 16 39.40 4.80 2.96
C GLU A 16 38.52 3.56 2.76
N SER A 17 37.21 3.76 2.62
CA SER A 17 36.25 2.69 2.30
C SER A 17 36.57 2.04 0.95
N TYR A 18 36.80 2.85 -0.09
CA TYR A 18 37.21 2.38 -1.42
C TYR A 18 38.48 1.53 -1.33
N THR A 19 39.52 2.04 -0.67
CA THR A 19 40.81 1.34 -0.53
C THR A 19 40.65 0.00 0.18
N LYS A 20 39.82 -0.05 1.22
CA LYS A 20 39.50 -1.29 1.94
C LYS A 20 38.81 -2.30 1.02
N GLN A 21 37.86 -1.87 0.19
CA GLN A 21 37.17 -2.74 -0.75
C GLN A 21 38.09 -3.25 -1.85
N VAL A 22 38.95 -2.40 -2.42
CA VAL A 22 39.94 -2.79 -3.44
C VAL A 22 40.90 -3.84 -2.89
N LEU A 23 41.42 -3.65 -1.67
CA LEU A 23 42.31 -4.62 -1.05
C LEU A 23 41.62 -5.97 -0.80
N LYS A 24 40.35 -5.95 -0.40
CA LYS A 24 39.56 -7.17 -0.24
C LYS A 24 39.37 -7.87 -1.59
N TYR A 25 39.02 -7.12 -2.64
CA TYR A 25 38.86 -7.65 -3.99
C TYR A 25 40.15 -8.31 -4.51
N ILE A 26 41.30 -7.66 -4.34
CA ILE A 26 42.60 -8.22 -4.74
C ILE A 26 42.90 -9.53 -4.00
N ALA A 27 42.52 -9.64 -2.73
CA ALA A 27 42.70 -10.85 -1.94
C ALA A 27 41.77 -11.99 -2.40
N ASP A 28 40.52 -11.65 -2.72
CA ASP A 28 39.49 -12.62 -3.14
C ASP A 28 39.70 -13.09 -4.60
N TYR A 29 40.21 -12.22 -5.48
CA TYR A 29 40.36 -12.46 -6.93
C TYR A 29 41.78 -12.16 -7.46
N PRO A 30 42.81 -12.95 -7.08
CA PRO A 30 44.21 -12.65 -7.38
C PRO A 30 44.58 -12.74 -8.87
N THR A 31 43.75 -13.38 -9.70
CA THR A 31 43.99 -13.57 -11.14
C THR A 31 43.28 -12.54 -12.02
N GLN A 32 42.38 -11.74 -11.44
CA GLN A 32 41.66 -10.70 -12.17
C GLN A 32 42.44 -9.39 -12.16
N PRO A 33 42.25 -8.52 -13.17
CA PRO A 33 42.81 -7.18 -13.10
C PRO A 33 42.28 -6.50 -11.83
N ALA A 34 43.17 -5.83 -11.09
CA ALA A 34 42.85 -5.13 -9.85
C ALA A 34 42.57 -3.63 -10.06
N PRO A 35 41.53 -3.04 -9.42
CA PRO A 35 41.31 -1.61 -9.47
C PRO A 35 42.51 -0.87 -8.87
N ARG A 36 42.80 0.32 -9.39
CA ARG A 36 43.96 1.11 -8.92
C ARG A 36 43.72 1.66 -7.51
N ILE A 37 44.75 1.58 -6.66
CA ILE A 37 44.74 2.22 -5.34
C ILE A 37 45.16 3.69 -5.52
N ILE A 38 44.41 4.63 -4.97
CA ILE A 38 44.63 6.08 -5.08
C ILE A 38 44.74 6.70 -3.69
N GLN A 39 45.66 7.64 -3.52
CA GLN A 39 45.74 8.44 -2.30
C GLN A 39 44.97 9.75 -2.44
N TYR A 40 44.63 10.34 -1.29
CA TYR A 40 43.81 11.55 -1.25
C TYR A 40 44.38 12.73 -2.05
N ALA A 41 45.70 12.90 -2.04
CA ALA A 41 46.36 13.95 -2.82
C ALA A 41 46.20 13.71 -4.33
N ASP A 42 46.46 12.48 -4.77
CA ASP A 42 46.35 12.08 -6.19
C ASP A 42 44.91 12.19 -6.69
N LEU A 43 43.91 11.87 -5.84
CA LEU A 43 42.49 11.98 -6.18
C LEU A 43 42.09 13.41 -6.59
N LEU A 44 42.65 14.42 -5.92
CA LEU A 44 42.34 15.82 -6.18
C LEU A 44 42.96 16.36 -7.47
N GLU A 45 44.01 15.69 -7.96
CA GLU A 45 44.74 16.06 -9.16
C GLU A 45 44.22 15.35 -10.42
N LEU A 46 43.25 14.43 -10.26
CA LEU A 46 42.71 13.66 -11.37
C LEU A 46 41.90 14.52 -12.33
N PRO A 47 42.12 14.37 -13.65
CA PRO A 47 41.25 14.97 -14.65
C PRO A 47 39.85 14.33 -14.59
N SER A 48 38.84 15.08 -15.03
CA SER A 48 37.45 14.61 -15.08
C SER A 48 37.26 13.37 -15.96
N ASP A 49 38.09 13.23 -17.00
CA ASP A 49 37.98 12.18 -18.00
C ASP A 49 38.83 10.95 -17.64
N ASP A 50 39.39 10.91 -16.43
CA ASP A 50 40.20 9.78 -16.00
C ASP A 50 39.36 8.49 -15.89
N PRO A 51 39.86 7.33 -16.38
CA PRO A 51 39.16 6.06 -16.31
C PRO A 51 38.71 5.61 -14.92
N PHE A 52 39.28 6.14 -13.84
CA PHE A 52 38.81 5.89 -12.47
C PHE A 52 37.39 6.37 -12.20
N TRP A 53 36.96 7.43 -12.90
CA TRP A 53 35.58 7.89 -12.85
C TRP A 53 34.64 7.05 -13.72
N SER A 54 35.19 6.08 -14.48
CA SER A 54 34.43 5.19 -15.34
C SER A 54 34.37 3.77 -14.78
N ASP A 55 33.21 3.14 -14.87
CA ASP A 55 32.97 1.77 -14.39
C ASP A 55 33.51 0.69 -15.34
N GLY A 56 34.27 1.09 -16.36
CA GLY A 56 34.75 0.20 -17.43
C GLY A 56 35.64 -0.94 -16.95
N PHE A 57 36.20 -0.81 -15.74
CA PHE A 57 37.06 -1.81 -15.12
C PHE A 57 36.33 -3.13 -14.78
N PHE A 58 35.03 -3.07 -14.47
CA PHE A 58 34.22 -4.24 -14.13
C PHE A 58 33.42 -4.79 -15.31
N SER A 59 33.64 -4.24 -16.50
CA SER A 59 33.08 -4.83 -17.72
C SER A 59 33.95 -6.03 -18.11
N ASP A 60 33.63 -7.21 -17.58
CA ASP A 60 34.24 -8.46 -18.03
C ASP A 60 33.75 -8.79 -19.45
N SER A 61 34.26 -8.03 -20.42
CA SER A 61 33.86 -8.04 -21.82
C SER A 61 34.02 -9.39 -22.51
N ASN A 62 34.77 -10.32 -21.90
CA ASN A 62 35.01 -11.67 -22.41
C ASN A 62 34.18 -12.78 -21.75
N GLU A 63 33.42 -12.47 -20.70
CA GLU A 63 32.60 -13.47 -20.03
C GLU A 63 31.41 -13.89 -20.90
N ALA A 64 30.91 -15.11 -20.69
CA ALA A 64 29.82 -15.67 -21.51
C ALA A 64 28.57 -14.78 -21.48
N TRP A 65 28.26 -14.16 -20.34
CA TRP A 65 27.14 -13.22 -20.22
C TRP A 65 27.35 -11.90 -20.97
N ALA A 66 28.60 -11.53 -21.30
CA ALA A 66 28.96 -10.30 -22.01
C ALA A 66 29.04 -10.49 -23.53
N ILE A 67 29.36 -11.70 -24.02
CA ILE A 67 29.50 -11.99 -25.45
C ILE A 67 28.39 -12.88 -26.00
N ASP A 68 28.03 -13.97 -25.30
CA ASP A 68 27.12 -14.96 -25.85
C ASP A 68 25.68 -14.44 -25.85
N LEU A 69 25.12 -14.29 -27.06
CA LEU A 69 23.78 -13.78 -27.26
C LEU A 69 22.73 -14.68 -26.59
N THR A 70 22.93 -16.00 -26.55
CA THR A 70 21.95 -16.89 -25.92
C THR A 70 21.92 -16.73 -24.40
N THR A 71 23.09 -16.58 -23.78
CA THR A 71 23.23 -16.27 -22.35
C THR A 71 22.62 -14.91 -22.02
N GLN A 72 22.89 -13.87 -22.83
CA GLN A 72 22.27 -12.55 -22.66
C GLN A 72 20.75 -12.58 -22.76
N GLN A 73 20.22 -13.29 -23.77
CA GLN A 73 18.77 -13.47 -23.92
C GLN A 73 18.18 -14.20 -22.73
N GLY A 74 18.83 -15.28 -22.25
CA GLY A 74 18.43 -16.01 -21.05
C GLY A 74 18.35 -15.12 -19.82
N ILE A 75 19.38 -14.29 -19.56
CA ILE A 75 19.41 -13.33 -18.45
C ILE A 75 18.23 -12.34 -18.57
N ARG A 76 18.00 -11.79 -19.77
CA ARG A 76 16.88 -10.85 -20.00
C ARG A 76 15.52 -11.51 -19.76
N HIS A 77 15.33 -12.75 -20.22
CA HIS A 77 14.10 -13.49 -20.00
C HIS A 77 13.88 -13.81 -18.53
N LEU A 78 14.91 -14.26 -17.81
CA LEU A 78 14.85 -14.51 -16.37
C LEU A 78 14.52 -13.23 -15.60
N ALA A 79 15.18 -12.11 -15.93
CA ALA A 79 14.89 -10.81 -15.32
C ALA A 79 13.44 -10.36 -15.59
N CYS A 80 12.94 -10.56 -16.82
CA CYS A 80 11.55 -10.26 -17.17
C CYS A 80 10.56 -11.13 -16.38
N MET A 81 10.84 -12.43 -16.24
CA MET A 81 10.04 -13.35 -15.44
C MET A 81 10.01 -12.94 -13.96
N ASN A 82 11.17 -12.61 -13.38
CA ASN A 82 11.28 -12.16 -11.99
C ASN A 82 10.48 -10.88 -11.75
N ARG A 83 10.53 -9.92 -12.70
CA ARG A 83 9.71 -8.71 -12.64
C ARG A 83 8.21 -9.02 -12.74
N GLY A 84 7.82 -9.96 -13.59
CA GLY A 84 6.42 -10.41 -13.67
C GLY A 84 5.93 -11.00 -12.35
N ASN A 85 6.74 -11.83 -11.71
CA ASN A 85 6.42 -12.41 -10.39
C ASN A 85 6.31 -11.33 -9.30
N GLU A 86 7.20 -10.34 -9.33
CA GLU A 86 7.14 -9.20 -8.42
C GLU A 86 5.88 -8.36 -8.64
N GLU A 87 5.51 -8.10 -9.89
CA GLU A 87 4.29 -7.35 -10.22
C GLU A 87 3.02 -8.08 -9.73
N ILE A 88 2.97 -9.41 -9.85
CA ILE A 88 1.87 -10.21 -9.30
C ILE A 88 1.77 -10.04 -7.78
N ARG A 89 2.90 -10.02 -7.06
CA ARG A 89 2.90 -9.78 -5.60
C ARG A 89 2.39 -8.38 -5.27
N ARG A 90 2.84 -7.36 -6.00
CA ARG A 90 2.40 -5.96 -5.82
C ARG A 90 0.92 -5.78 -6.07
N LEU A 91 0.38 -6.36 -7.14
CA LEU A 91 -1.06 -6.39 -7.40
C LEU A 91 -1.83 -7.03 -6.25
N GLY A 92 -1.29 -8.11 -5.67
CA GLY A 92 -1.84 -8.73 -4.46
C GLY A 92 -1.85 -7.79 -3.25
N TRP A 93 -0.78 -7.02 -3.03
CA TRP A 93 -0.71 -6.03 -1.95
C TRP A 93 -1.71 -4.89 -2.14
N GLU A 94 -1.73 -4.28 -3.33
CA GLU A 94 -2.62 -3.17 -3.63
C GLU A 94 -4.09 -3.60 -3.57
N THR A 95 -4.42 -4.81 -4.02
CA THR A 95 -5.75 -5.39 -3.88
C THR A 95 -6.20 -5.44 -2.43
N ARG A 96 -5.38 -5.99 -1.53
CA ARG A 96 -5.69 -6.08 -0.10
C ARG A 96 -5.78 -4.71 0.54
N ARG A 97 -4.90 -3.77 0.15
CA ARG A 97 -4.94 -2.38 0.62
C ARG A 97 -6.24 -1.69 0.20
N ALA A 98 -6.65 -1.88 -1.05
CA ALA A 98 -7.90 -1.35 -1.59
C ALA A 98 -9.12 -1.95 -0.86
N MET A 99 -9.18 -3.28 -0.69
CA MET A 99 -10.25 -3.94 0.07
C MET A 99 -10.34 -3.37 1.50
N ARG A 100 -9.21 -3.30 2.22
CA ARG A 100 -9.17 -2.75 3.59
C ARG A 100 -9.64 -1.30 3.64
N TRP A 101 -9.22 -0.48 2.67
CA TRP A 101 -9.64 0.93 2.59
C TRP A 101 -11.16 1.02 2.41
N VAL A 102 -11.72 0.28 1.46
CA VAL A 102 -13.15 0.28 1.19
C VAL A 102 -13.95 -0.21 2.40
N ILE A 103 -13.56 -1.34 3.00
CA ILE A 103 -14.23 -1.91 4.18
C ILE A 103 -14.24 -0.91 5.34
N ASN A 104 -13.08 -0.29 5.62
CA ASN A 104 -12.95 0.70 6.67
C ASN A 104 -13.81 1.95 6.39
N ARG A 105 -13.82 2.40 5.13
CA ARG A 105 -14.59 3.56 4.68
C ARG A 105 -16.10 3.30 4.79
N HIS A 106 -16.56 2.11 4.37
CA HIS A 106 -17.94 1.64 4.52
C HIS A 106 -18.36 1.68 6.00
N ASN A 107 -17.57 1.07 6.89
CA ASN A 107 -17.88 0.99 8.32
C ASN A 107 -17.91 2.38 8.99
N LYS A 108 -16.98 3.26 8.63
CA LYS A 108 -16.95 4.65 9.13
C LYS A 108 -18.19 5.44 8.70
N LEU A 109 -18.56 5.34 7.42
CA LEU A 109 -19.75 6.02 6.90
C LEU A 109 -21.02 5.49 7.56
N LYS A 110 -21.20 4.17 7.61
CA LYS A 110 -22.33 3.50 8.29
C LYS A 110 -22.45 3.95 9.76
N THR A 111 -21.34 3.94 10.50
CA THR A 111 -21.31 4.38 11.91
C THR A 111 -21.68 5.84 12.07
N ASN A 112 -21.13 6.73 11.25
CA ASN A 112 -21.42 8.16 11.34
C ASN A 112 -22.88 8.48 10.99
N ILE A 113 -23.43 7.82 9.97
CA ILE A 113 -24.83 7.98 9.58
C ILE A 113 -25.76 7.48 10.70
N LYS A 114 -25.43 6.34 11.33
CA LYS A 114 -26.15 5.81 12.49
C LYS A 114 -26.16 6.78 13.67
N LEU A 115 -24.99 7.35 14.00
CA LEU A 115 -24.87 8.32 15.07
C LEU A 115 -25.70 9.60 14.82
N LEU A 116 -25.74 10.07 13.57
CA LEU A 116 -26.59 11.22 13.20
C LEU A 116 -28.09 10.91 13.29
N PHE A 117 -28.48 9.68 12.97
CA PHE A 117 -29.86 9.25 13.14
C PHE A 117 -30.28 9.29 14.61
N GLU A 118 -29.48 8.69 15.50
CA GLU A 118 -29.73 8.66 16.94
C GLU A 118 -29.87 10.09 17.52
N LEU A 119 -29.04 11.03 17.07
CA LEU A 119 -29.09 12.44 17.48
C LEU A 119 -30.30 13.20 16.91
N SER A 120 -30.74 12.91 15.68
CA SER A 120 -31.87 13.61 15.05
C SER A 120 -33.21 13.26 15.70
N VAL A 121 -33.32 12.13 16.40
CA VAL A 121 -34.52 11.74 17.16
C VAL A 121 -34.66 12.58 18.43
N ASP A 122 -33.54 13.01 19.02
CA ASP A 122 -33.51 13.86 20.22
C ASP A 122 -33.63 15.35 19.85
N GLN A 123 -34.87 15.81 19.61
CA GLN A 123 -35.21 17.17 19.15
C GLN A 123 -34.73 18.35 20.05
N GLN A 124 -34.14 18.08 21.22
CA GLN A 124 -33.64 19.07 22.18
C GLN A 124 -32.12 19.09 22.36
N THR A 125 -31.34 18.37 21.54
CA THR A 125 -29.87 18.39 21.67
C THR A 125 -29.30 19.77 21.36
N MET A 126 -28.62 20.39 22.34
CA MET A 126 -27.84 21.61 22.12
C MET A 126 -26.51 21.27 21.43
N VAL A 127 -25.93 22.23 20.70
CA VAL A 127 -24.66 22.04 19.95
C VAL A 127 -23.52 21.59 20.86
N ASP A 128 -23.51 22.02 22.12
CA ASP A 128 -22.49 21.64 23.11
C ASP A 128 -22.56 20.16 23.51
N ASN A 129 -23.71 19.51 23.35
CA ASN A 129 -23.91 18.08 23.64
C ASN A 129 -23.61 17.18 22.44
N LEU A 130 -23.20 17.76 21.30
CA LEU A 130 -22.90 17.00 20.09
C LEU A 130 -21.54 16.29 20.23
N PRO A 131 -21.38 15.05 19.73
CA PRO A 131 -20.09 14.39 19.67
C PRO A 131 -19.02 15.25 18.98
N GLU A 132 -17.79 15.20 19.51
CA GLU A 132 -16.69 16.07 19.05
C GLU A 132 -16.46 16.01 17.54
N LEU A 133 -16.66 14.83 16.94
CA LEU A 133 -16.49 14.61 15.50
C LEU A 133 -17.47 15.42 14.63
N LEU A 134 -18.66 15.74 15.14
CA LEU A 134 -19.70 16.44 14.37
C LEU A 134 -19.69 17.96 14.58
N ARG A 135 -19.11 18.46 15.67
CA ARG A 135 -19.07 19.92 15.97
C ARG A 135 -18.42 20.74 14.84
N PRO A 136 -17.24 20.33 14.28
CA PRO A 136 -16.63 21.04 13.16
C PRO A 136 -17.48 20.97 11.89
N LEU A 137 -18.19 19.85 11.68
CA LEU A 137 -18.96 19.58 10.48
C LEU A 137 -20.26 20.40 10.44
N VAL A 138 -20.96 20.49 11.57
CA VAL A 138 -22.14 21.36 11.75
C VAL A 138 -21.77 22.85 11.69
N GLY A 139 -20.56 23.19 12.13
CA GLY A 139 -20.00 24.54 12.04
C GLY A 139 -19.45 24.92 10.65
N HIS A 140 -19.55 24.03 9.65
CA HIS A 140 -18.97 24.29 8.34
C HIS A 140 -19.73 25.43 7.60
N PRO A 141 -19.03 26.37 6.93
CA PRO A 141 -19.67 27.53 6.26
C PRO A 141 -20.82 27.18 5.32
N TYR A 142 -20.70 26.10 4.55
CA TYR A 142 -21.75 25.62 3.63
C TYR A 142 -22.96 24.97 4.33
N VAL A 143 -22.81 24.53 5.59
CA VAL A 143 -23.87 23.91 6.39
C VAL A 143 -24.57 24.95 7.26
N LEU A 144 -23.85 26.00 7.70
CA LEU A 144 -24.36 27.11 8.50
C LEU A 144 -25.46 27.94 7.82
N ALA A 145 -25.58 27.86 6.50
CA ALA A 145 -26.66 28.48 5.74
C ALA A 145 -28.06 27.96 6.17
N ASN A 146 -28.13 26.79 6.83
CA ASN A 146 -29.37 26.22 7.33
C ASN A 146 -29.78 26.79 8.70
N THR A 147 -31.08 27.07 8.83
CA THR A 147 -31.70 27.80 9.94
C THR A 147 -31.71 27.03 11.27
N SER A 148 -31.96 25.72 11.25
CA SER A 148 -32.02 24.91 12.48
C SER A 148 -30.88 23.89 12.57
N LEU A 149 -30.54 23.45 13.78
CA LEU A 149 -29.59 22.35 13.99
C LEU A 149 -30.08 21.06 13.32
N SER A 150 -31.39 20.80 13.34
CA SER A 150 -31.99 19.65 12.67
C SER A 150 -31.73 19.68 11.16
N ASP A 151 -31.95 20.82 10.50
CA ASP A 151 -31.68 20.98 9.06
C ASP A 151 -30.19 20.75 8.75
N ARG A 152 -29.29 21.24 9.60
CA ARG A 152 -27.84 21.02 9.45
C ARG A 152 -27.48 19.54 9.55
N LEU A 153 -28.04 18.82 10.51
CA LEU A 153 -27.83 17.39 10.67
C LEU A 153 -28.39 16.59 9.48
N GLN A 154 -29.55 17.00 8.93
CA GLN A 154 -30.12 16.37 7.73
C GLN A 154 -29.27 16.64 6.47
N CYS A 155 -28.72 17.85 6.31
CA CYS A 155 -27.77 18.14 5.24
C CYS A 155 -26.52 17.25 5.35
N ILE A 156 -25.93 17.15 6.55
CA ILE A 156 -24.77 16.29 6.79
C ILE A 156 -25.11 14.83 6.49
N ARG A 157 -26.26 14.34 6.98
CA ARG A 157 -26.73 12.97 6.73
C ARG A 157 -26.83 12.70 5.23
N SER A 158 -27.35 13.65 4.46
CA SER A 158 -27.47 13.54 3.01
C SER A 158 -26.11 13.42 2.31
N ILE A 159 -25.12 14.21 2.74
CA ILE A 159 -23.74 14.17 2.22
C ILE A 159 -23.05 12.84 2.58
N LEU A 160 -23.27 12.34 3.79
CA LEU A 160 -22.72 11.04 4.18
C LEU A 160 -23.41 9.89 3.43
N HIS A 161 -24.73 9.98 3.21
CA HIS A 161 -25.46 9.00 2.42
C HIS A 161 -24.96 8.96 0.97
N SER A 162 -24.73 10.12 0.33
CA SER A 162 -24.18 10.14 -1.03
C SER A 162 -22.80 9.47 -1.09
N ALA A 163 -21.91 9.78 -0.15
CA ALA A 163 -20.61 9.12 -0.07
C ALA A 163 -20.71 7.61 0.23
N TYR A 164 -21.76 7.18 0.95
CA TYR A 164 -21.99 5.77 1.24
C TYR A 164 -22.50 5.02 0.01
N ILE A 165 -23.39 5.63 -0.79
CA ILE A 165 -23.82 5.11 -2.09
C ILE A 165 -22.61 4.87 -3.00
N GLU A 166 -21.73 5.86 -3.14
CA GLU A 166 -20.52 5.73 -3.96
C GLU A 166 -19.64 4.54 -3.54
N ILE A 167 -19.50 4.32 -2.22
CA ILE A 167 -18.73 3.19 -1.69
C ILE A 167 -19.43 1.86 -1.98
N MET A 168 -20.75 1.78 -1.81
CA MET A 168 -21.50 0.57 -2.14
C MET A 168 -21.44 0.23 -3.64
N ASP A 169 -21.56 1.23 -4.50
CA ASP A 169 -21.45 1.06 -5.95
C ASP A 169 -20.05 0.59 -6.36
N LEU A 170 -19.02 1.18 -5.77
CA LEU A 170 -17.63 0.77 -6.00
C LEU A 170 -17.38 -0.67 -5.53
N GLN A 171 -17.94 -1.07 -4.37
CA GLN A 171 -17.89 -2.45 -3.88
C GLN A 171 -18.54 -3.44 -4.85
N LEU A 172 -19.74 -3.13 -5.33
CA LEU A 172 -20.45 -3.96 -6.30
C LEU A 172 -19.68 -4.06 -7.63
N GLY A 173 -19.09 -2.97 -8.09
CA GLY A 173 -18.29 -2.95 -9.31
C GLY A 173 -17.00 -3.77 -9.19
N TRP A 174 -16.39 -3.80 -8.01
CA TRP A 174 -15.12 -4.47 -7.76
C TRP A 174 -15.27 -5.95 -7.40
N ASP A 175 -16.36 -6.36 -6.74
CA ASP A 175 -16.57 -7.71 -6.20
C ASP A 175 -16.12 -8.87 -7.11
N PRO A 176 -16.52 -8.96 -8.40
CA PRO A 176 -16.15 -10.10 -9.24
C PRO A 176 -14.64 -10.17 -9.51
N LEU A 177 -13.98 -9.02 -9.70
CA LEU A 177 -12.56 -8.96 -10.08
C LEU A 177 -11.64 -8.98 -8.88
N ILE A 178 -12.01 -8.29 -7.79
CA ILE A 178 -11.13 -8.12 -6.63
C ILE A 178 -10.95 -9.43 -5.87
N VAL A 179 -12.00 -10.26 -5.80
CA VAL A 179 -11.95 -11.60 -5.20
C VAL A 179 -11.14 -12.56 -6.09
N GLU A 180 -11.21 -12.41 -7.41
CA GLU A 180 -10.39 -13.19 -8.34
C GLU A 180 -8.90 -12.87 -8.17
N VAL A 181 -8.54 -11.57 -8.12
CA VAL A 181 -7.15 -11.15 -7.90
C VAL A 181 -6.63 -11.59 -6.52
N LEU A 182 -7.47 -11.52 -5.49
CA LEU A 182 -7.10 -12.02 -4.15
C LEU A 182 -6.75 -13.52 -4.19
N ARG A 183 -7.55 -14.34 -4.88
CA ARG A 183 -7.31 -15.80 -5.01
C ARG A 183 -6.09 -16.13 -5.88
N ASN A 184 -5.82 -15.32 -6.90
CA ASN A 184 -4.76 -15.59 -7.88
C ASN A 184 -3.39 -14.98 -7.50
N THR A 185 -3.29 -14.30 -6.36
CA THR A 185 -2.03 -13.75 -5.83
C THR A 185 -1.57 -14.55 -4.61
N PRO A 186 -0.27 -14.54 -4.28
CA PRO A 186 0.24 -15.28 -3.11
C PRO A 186 -0.53 -14.89 -1.84
N PRO A 187 -0.91 -15.88 -0.99
CA PRO A 187 -1.69 -15.64 0.22
C PRO A 187 -0.91 -14.79 1.23
N GLN A 188 -1.63 -14.02 2.03
CA GLN A 188 -1.07 -13.19 3.09
C GLN A 188 -1.84 -13.38 4.40
N ASN A 189 -1.19 -12.94 5.48
CA ASN A 189 -1.78 -12.98 6.81
C ASN A 189 -3.11 -12.22 6.83
N ASN A 190 -4.13 -12.84 7.45
CA ASN A 190 -5.49 -12.31 7.61
C ASN A 190 -6.34 -12.21 6.33
N ASP A 191 -5.97 -12.87 5.23
CA ASP A 191 -6.81 -12.88 4.02
C ASP A 191 -8.20 -13.47 4.26
N GLY A 192 -8.31 -14.51 5.10
CA GLY A 192 -9.60 -15.10 5.46
C GLY A 192 -10.52 -14.10 6.16
N ASN A 193 -9.99 -13.30 7.10
CA ASN A 193 -10.75 -12.25 7.78
C ASN A 193 -11.16 -11.14 6.81
N LEU A 194 -10.22 -10.72 5.95
CA LEU A 194 -10.47 -9.68 4.95
C LEU A 194 -11.56 -10.10 3.95
N GLN A 195 -11.51 -11.35 3.47
CA GLN A 195 -12.51 -11.90 2.57
C GLN A 195 -13.86 -12.05 3.27
N ASN A 196 -13.88 -12.47 4.54
CA ASN A 196 -15.12 -12.55 5.33
C ASN A 196 -15.77 -11.16 5.48
N ASP A 197 -15.02 -10.16 5.94
CA ASP A 197 -15.49 -8.78 6.11
C ASP A 197 -16.03 -8.22 4.79
N TRP A 198 -15.35 -8.48 3.67
CA TRP A 198 -15.82 -8.10 2.35
C TRP A 198 -17.15 -8.76 2.00
N GLN A 199 -17.26 -10.08 2.15
CA GLN A 199 -18.48 -10.82 1.82
C GLN A 199 -19.67 -10.45 2.70
N VAL A 200 -19.43 -10.14 3.98
CA VAL A 200 -20.46 -9.61 4.89
C VAL A 200 -21.01 -8.30 4.35
N GLN A 201 -20.15 -7.35 3.95
CA GLN A 201 -20.58 -6.08 3.39
C GLN A 201 -21.31 -6.24 2.04
N ILE A 202 -20.80 -7.07 1.13
CA ILE A 202 -21.45 -7.34 -0.16
C ILE A 202 -22.83 -7.98 0.03
N SER A 203 -22.94 -8.95 0.94
CA SER A 203 -24.22 -9.59 1.27
C SER A 203 -25.22 -8.58 1.83
N HIS A 204 -24.75 -7.66 2.67
CA HIS A 204 -25.58 -6.57 3.19
C HIS A 204 -26.06 -5.64 2.07
N ILE A 205 -25.19 -5.24 1.13
CA ILE A 205 -25.57 -4.40 -0.02
C ILE A 205 -26.61 -5.10 -0.89
N HIS A 206 -26.42 -6.39 -1.20
CA HIS A 206 -27.40 -7.17 -1.95
C HIS A 206 -28.74 -7.28 -1.22
N TRP A 207 -28.71 -7.46 0.11
CA TRP A 207 -29.93 -7.47 0.92
C TRP A 207 -30.67 -6.13 0.84
N LEU A 208 -29.96 -5.00 0.92
CA LEU A 208 -30.57 -3.67 0.78
C LEU A 208 -31.24 -3.48 -0.58
N HIS A 209 -30.58 -3.92 -1.66
CA HIS A 209 -31.15 -3.86 -3.00
C HIS A 209 -32.39 -4.75 -3.12
N ARG A 210 -32.34 -5.98 -2.59
CA ARG A 210 -33.46 -6.93 -2.63
C ARG A 210 -34.68 -6.43 -1.85
N MET A 211 -34.47 -5.80 -0.71
CA MET A 211 -35.54 -5.30 0.16
C MET A 211 -36.06 -3.92 -0.25
N GLY A 212 -35.47 -3.29 -1.28
CA GLY A 212 -35.84 -1.95 -1.72
C GLY A 212 -35.43 -0.84 -0.75
N PHE A 213 -34.45 -1.11 0.13
CA PHE A 213 -33.93 -0.15 1.09
C PHE A 213 -32.67 0.58 0.61
N PHE A 214 -32.11 0.13 -0.53
CA PHE A 214 -31.07 0.85 -1.24
C PHE A 214 -31.71 1.97 -2.07
N SER A 215 -31.65 3.21 -1.60
CA SER A 215 -31.98 4.36 -2.43
C SER A 215 -30.70 4.94 -3.00
N GLY A 216 -30.67 5.13 -4.32
CA GLY A 216 -29.61 5.89 -4.99
C GLY A 216 -29.76 7.41 -4.84
N ILE A 217 -30.76 7.88 -4.09
CA ILE A 217 -31.05 9.30 -3.91
C ILE A 217 -30.41 9.76 -2.58
N PRO A 218 -29.48 10.74 -2.60
CA PRO A 218 -28.88 11.28 -1.40
C PRO A 218 -29.93 11.76 -0.38
N GLY A 219 -29.74 11.40 0.89
CA GLY A 219 -30.66 11.75 1.99
C GLY A 219 -31.92 10.89 2.10
N ASP A 220 -32.37 10.24 1.03
CA ASP A 220 -33.53 9.34 1.02
C ASP A 220 -33.09 7.94 1.49
N MET A 221 -32.91 7.74 2.79
CA MET A 221 -32.42 6.46 3.32
C MET A 221 -33.38 5.90 4.35
N TYR A 222 -33.73 4.62 4.22
CA TYR A 222 -34.56 3.92 5.20
C TYR A 222 -33.79 3.71 6.51
N ASP A 223 -34.32 4.21 7.62
CA ASP A 223 -33.59 4.22 8.91
C ASP A 223 -33.35 2.83 9.50
N GLY A 224 -34.19 1.84 9.15
CA GLY A 224 -33.99 0.45 9.56
C GLY A 224 -32.75 -0.23 8.94
N VAL A 225 -32.13 0.39 7.92
CA VAL A 225 -30.87 -0.06 7.29
C VAL A 225 -29.68 0.03 8.23
N LEU A 226 -29.71 0.96 9.17
CA LEU A 226 -28.59 1.23 10.08
C LEU A 226 -28.59 0.31 11.32
N GLY A 227 -29.72 -0.34 11.59
CA GLY A 227 -29.95 -1.18 12.78
C GLY A 227 -29.78 -2.68 12.55
N GLY A 228 -29.57 -3.12 11.29
CA GLY A 228 -29.41 -4.53 10.95
C GLY A 228 -28.12 -5.12 11.52
N SER A 229 -28.25 -5.96 12.54
CA SER A 229 -27.21 -6.92 12.92
C SER A 229 -26.92 -7.82 11.71
N GLU A 230 -25.64 -8.01 11.39
CA GLU A 230 -25.09 -8.83 10.29
C GLU A 230 -25.34 -10.34 10.48
N ARG A 231 -26.59 -10.72 10.77
CA ARG A 231 -27.05 -12.10 10.75
C ARG A 231 -28.22 -12.19 9.80
N VAL A 232 -27.92 -12.34 8.52
CA VAL A 232 -28.84 -13.04 7.62
C VAL A 232 -28.53 -14.53 7.76
N PRO A 233 -29.51 -15.37 8.17
CA PRO A 233 -29.35 -16.82 8.14
C PRO A 233 -29.14 -17.30 6.71
N LEU A 234 -27.98 -17.89 6.43
CA LEU A 234 -27.82 -18.80 5.32
C LEU A 234 -28.49 -20.11 5.72
N GLU A 235 -29.48 -20.57 4.97
CA GLU A 235 -29.73 -22.00 4.77
C GLU A 235 -30.70 -22.24 3.61
N PRO A 236 -30.26 -22.91 2.53
CA PRO A 236 -31.04 -23.93 1.86
C PRO A 236 -30.68 -25.33 2.42
N PRO A 237 -31.59 -26.31 2.36
CA PRO A 237 -31.47 -27.54 3.13
C PRO A 237 -30.47 -28.48 2.46
N THR A 238 -29.46 -28.92 3.21
CA THR A 238 -28.65 -30.08 2.81
C THR A 238 -29.11 -31.28 3.63
N PRO A 239 -29.50 -32.41 3.00
CA PRO A 239 -29.70 -33.65 3.71
C PRO A 239 -28.34 -34.15 4.21
N GLY A 240 -28.31 -34.56 5.47
CA GLY A 240 -27.10 -34.90 6.19
C GLY A 240 -26.27 -36.00 5.56
N ASN A 241 -25.00 -36.01 5.92
CA ASN A 241 -24.17 -37.19 6.07
C ASN A 241 -22.95 -36.85 6.95
N ASN A 242 -22.96 -37.49 8.12
CA ASN A 242 -21.84 -38.11 8.84
C ASN A 242 -20.46 -37.44 8.76
N GLU A 243 -20.09 -36.83 9.88
CA GLU A 243 -18.69 -36.61 10.27
C GLU A 243 -18.06 -37.97 10.62
N GLU A 244 -16.93 -38.29 9.98
CA GLU A 244 -15.93 -39.21 10.50
C GLU A 244 -14.61 -38.44 10.64
N ASP A 245 -14.00 -38.61 11.81
CA ASP A 245 -12.71 -38.09 12.26
C ASP A 245 -11.55 -38.48 11.33
N VAL A 246 -10.58 -37.58 11.18
CA VAL A 246 -9.17 -37.96 11.01
C VAL A 246 -8.29 -36.94 11.75
N GLU A 247 -7.67 -37.40 12.83
CA GLU A 247 -6.44 -36.83 13.40
C GLU A 247 -5.27 -37.09 12.42
N ASP A 248 -4.44 -36.09 12.15
CA ASP A 248 -3.09 -36.34 11.60
C ASP A 248 -2.07 -35.34 12.14
N GLU A 249 -1.05 -35.90 12.77
CA GLU A 249 0.17 -35.24 13.25
C GLU A 249 1.14 -35.07 12.08
N GLY A 250 1.91 -33.98 12.02
CA GLY A 250 3.07 -33.96 11.13
C GLY A 250 3.80 -32.63 10.95
N ASN A 251 4.93 -32.52 11.65
CA ASN A 251 6.14 -31.74 11.36
C ASN A 251 6.06 -30.22 11.17
N GLU A 252 6.52 -29.51 12.20
CA GLU A 252 7.16 -28.20 12.08
C GLU A 252 8.62 -28.40 11.63
N GLU A 253 8.93 -28.07 10.38
CA GLU A 253 10.30 -27.75 9.97
C GLU A 253 10.44 -26.22 9.98
N GLU A 254 11.21 -25.73 10.94
CA GLU A 254 11.80 -24.38 10.92
C GLU A 254 12.82 -24.31 9.78
N ASP A 255 12.86 -23.21 9.02
CA ASP A 255 14.10 -22.66 8.46
C ASP A 255 13.94 -21.18 8.05
N GLU A 256 14.65 -20.33 8.82
CA GLU A 256 15.36 -19.08 8.51
C GLU A 256 14.91 -18.18 7.32
N GLU A 257 14.26 -17.05 7.63
CA GLU A 257 14.02 -15.93 6.70
C GLU A 257 14.50 -14.57 7.28
N ASP A 258 15.73 -14.50 7.81
CA ASP A 258 16.28 -13.28 8.44
C ASP A 258 17.11 -12.40 7.48
N GLY A 259 16.56 -12.04 6.31
CA GLY A 259 17.29 -11.17 5.38
C GLY A 259 16.48 -10.50 4.27
N GLN A 260 15.29 -11.02 3.94
CA GLN A 260 14.45 -10.43 2.90
C GLN A 260 13.71 -9.17 3.39
N GLN A 261 13.36 -9.13 4.68
CA GLN A 261 12.66 -8.00 5.29
C GLN A 261 13.50 -6.70 5.23
N ALA A 262 14.78 -6.77 5.61
CA ALA A 262 15.68 -5.61 5.62
C ALA A 262 15.95 -5.05 4.21
N TYR A 263 15.99 -5.93 3.19
CA TYR A 263 16.14 -5.51 1.80
C TYR A 263 14.89 -4.79 1.28
N LEU A 264 13.69 -5.29 1.62
CA LEU A 264 12.41 -4.67 1.24
C LEU A 264 12.24 -3.29 1.90
N GLU A 265 12.58 -3.17 3.19
CA GLU A 265 12.52 -1.89 3.93
C GLU A 265 13.53 -0.86 3.39
N GLN A 266 14.72 -1.30 2.98
CA GLN A 266 15.72 -0.42 2.38
C GLN A 266 15.26 0.07 1.00
N MET A 267 14.65 -0.81 0.20
CA MET A 267 14.12 -0.45 -1.12
C MET A 267 12.93 0.52 -1.01
N GLU A 268 12.03 0.34 -0.04
CA GLU A 268 10.91 1.24 0.23
C GLU A 268 11.39 2.64 0.65
N ASN A 269 12.44 2.72 1.47
CA ASN A 269 13.05 3.98 1.88
C ASN A 269 13.73 4.71 0.71
N VAL A 270 14.42 3.99 -0.18
CA VAL A 270 15.06 4.58 -1.37
C VAL A 270 14.00 5.11 -2.34
N LEU A 271 12.92 4.37 -2.58
CA LEU A 271 11.82 4.82 -3.45
C LEU A 271 11.10 6.04 -2.87
N SER A 272 10.83 6.05 -1.57
CA SER A 272 10.15 7.16 -0.89
C SER A 272 10.99 8.44 -0.87
N THR A 273 12.30 8.33 -0.65
CA THR A 273 13.22 9.48 -0.68
C THR A 273 13.42 10.02 -2.10
N THR A 274 13.53 9.15 -3.10
CA THR A 274 13.67 9.57 -4.51
C THR A 274 12.42 10.29 -4.99
N MET A 275 11.22 9.75 -4.73
CA MET A 275 9.97 10.42 -5.11
C MET A 275 9.76 11.76 -4.41
N LEU A 276 10.22 11.89 -3.15
CA LEU A 276 10.10 13.14 -2.40
C LEU A 276 11.07 14.21 -2.92
N ASN A 277 12.26 13.82 -3.35
CA ASN A 277 13.21 14.72 -3.99
C ASN A 277 12.72 15.18 -5.37
N ASP A 278 12.17 14.28 -6.19
CA ASP A 278 11.58 14.64 -7.50
C ASP A 278 10.41 15.62 -7.36
N LEU A 279 9.60 15.48 -6.30
CA LEU A 279 8.52 16.42 -5.97
C LEU A 279 9.04 17.79 -5.51
N ILE A 280 10.19 17.84 -4.84
CA ILE A 280 10.83 19.10 -4.42
C ILE A 280 11.48 19.79 -5.62
N GLU A 281 12.20 19.06 -6.46
CA GLU A 281 12.87 19.59 -7.66
C GLU A 281 11.86 20.09 -8.70
N GLY A 282 10.71 19.41 -8.85
CA GLY A 282 9.61 19.85 -9.70
C GLY A 282 8.88 21.12 -9.21
N GLN A 283 8.98 21.47 -7.92
CA GLN A 283 8.42 22.71 -7.37
C GLN A 283 9.36 23.90 -7.51
N GLU A 284 10.67 23.66 -7.61
CA GLU A 284 11.68 24.71 -7.79
C GLU A 284 11.86 25.10 -9.28
N GLN A 285 11.71 24.17 -10.22
CA GLN A 285 11.78 24.48 -11.66
C GLN A 285 10.53 25.17 -12.23
N GLY A 286 9.47 25.34 -11.43
CA GLY A 286 8.23 26.04 -11.81
C GLY A 286 8.15 27.50 -11.36
N ARG A 287 9.21 28.05 -10.76
CA ARG A 287 9.31 29.47 -10.37
C ARG A 287 10.50 30.14 -11.05
N ASP A 288 10.39 30.33 -12.36
CA ASP A 288 11.02 31.43 -13.10
C ASP A 288 10.09 31.84 -14.25
#